data_AF-A0A2V8P836-F1
#
_entry.id   AF-A0A2V8P836-F1
#
_cell.length_a   1.000
_cell.length_b   1.000
_cell.length_c   1.000
_cell.angle_alpha   90.00
_cell.angle_beta   90.00
_cell.angle_gamma   90.00
#
_symmetry.space_group_name_H-M   'P 1'
#
loop_
_entity.id
_entity.type
_entity.pdbx_description
1 polymer ?
#
loop_
_entity_poly.entity_id
_entity_poly.type
_entity_poly.pdbx_seq_one_letter_code
_entity_poly.pdbx_strand_id
1 'polypeptide(L)'
;MSAEQFVDALFANAGVTPSASDRNAAINEFAFGATTNDPAARARVLRRVAENGTLAQQEFNRAFVLMQYFGYLRRNPNDAPESGLNFDGYNFWLNKLDSFNGDFVQAEMVKAFITSVEYRKRFGV
;
A
#
# COMPACT_ATOMS: atom_id res chain seq x y z
N MET A 1 -4.83 -8.86 26.10
CA MET A 1 -4.23 -7.83 25.22
C MET A 1 -4.82 -6.49 25.61
N SER A 2 -3.98 -5.57 26.10
CA SER A 2 -4.39 -4.20 26.44
C SER A 2 -4.64 -3.35 25.18
N ALA A 3 -5.24 -2.17 25.36
CA ALA A 3 -5.44 -1.21 24.28
C ALA A 3 -4.11 -0.76 23.66
N GLU A 4 -3.10 -0.48 24.48
CA GLU A 4 -1.75 -0.11 24.00
C GLU A 4 -1.14 -1.23 23.17
N GLN A 5 -1.16 -2.47 23.67
CA GLN A 5 -0.60 -3.62 22.96
C GLN A 5 -1.27 -3.84 21.61
N PHE A 6 -2.59 -3.63 21.51
CA PHE A 6 -3.32 -3.76 20.25
C PHE A 6 -2.96 -2.66 19.26
N VAL A 7 -2.91 -1.40 19.71
CA VAL A 7 -2.54 -0.25 18.88
C VAL A 7 -1.10 -0.37 18.39
N ASP A 8 -0.17 -0.72 19.27
CA ASP A 8 1.24 -0.89 18.94
C ASP A 8 1.45 -2.04 17.95
N ALA A 9 0.71 -3.14 18.11
CA ALA A 9 0.74 -4.25 17.15
C ALA A 9 0.24 -3.82 15.76
N LEU A 10 -0.81 -3.00 15.66
CA LEU A 10 -1.31 -2.53 14.37
C LEU A 10 -0.31 -1.60 13.67
N PHE A 11 0.29 -0.65 14.41
CA PHE A 11 1.31 0.22 13.85
C PHE A 11 2.58 -0.55 13.45
N ALA A 12 2.99 -1.54 14.24
CA ALA A 12 4.10 -2.42 13.90
C ALA A 12 3.83 -3.23 12.62
N ASN A 13 2.63 -3.78 12.46
CA ASN A 13 2.23 -4.47 11.22
C ASN A 13 2.17 -3.52 10.02
N ALA A 14 1.82 -2.25 10.25
CA ALA A 14 1.81 -1.22 9.21
C ALA A 14 3.23 -0.70 8.87
N GLY A 15 4.28 -1.07 9.62
CA GLY A 15 5.62 -0.54 9.41
C GLY A 15 5.75 0.98 9.69
N VAL A 16 4.82 1.53 10.48
CA VAL A 16 4.76 2.95 10.81
C VAL A 16 5.10 3.16 12.27
N THR A 17 6.03 4.08 12.54
CA THR A 17 6.23 4.63 13.89
C THR A 17 5.27 5.80 14.07
N PRO A 18 4.18 5.67 14.87
CA PRO A 18 3.20 6.74 15.03
C PRO A 18 3.77 7.90 15.83
N SER A 19 3.23 9.10 15.61
CA SER A 19 3.43 10.20 16.55
C SER A 19 2.76 9.87 17.89
N ALA A 20 3.22 10.52 18.98
CA ALA A 20 2.58 10.36 20.29
C ALA A 20 1.09 10.72 20.25
N SER A 21 0.72 11.73 19.45
CA SER A 21 -0.67 12.16 19.25
C SER A 21 -1.50 11.08 18.57
N ASP A 22 -1.02 10.51 17.46
CA ASP A 22 -1.75 9.49 16.70
C ASP A 22 -1.93 8.21 17.51
N ARG A 23 -0.86 7.80 18.22
CA ARG A 23 -0.90 6.65 19.11
C ARG A 23 -1.93 6.85 20.22
N ASN A 24 -1.91 7.99 20.90
CA ASN A 24 -2.87 8.28 21.97
C ASN A 24 -4.30 8.40 21.45
N ALA A 25 -4.52 9.00 20.28
CA ALA A 25 -5.83 9.08 19.65
C ALA A 25 -6.40 7.68 19.33
N ALA A 26 -5.57 6.75 18.86
CA ALA A 26 -5.95 5.37 18.63
C ALA A 26 -6.27 4.62 19.94
N ILE A 27 -5.46 4.80 21.00
CA ILE A 27 -5.74 4.19 22.31
C ILE A 27 -7.07 4.71 22.89
N ASN A 28 -7.34 6.01 22.74
CA ASN A 28 -8.55 6.65 23.25
C ASN A 28 -9.84 6.14 22.57
N GLU A 29 -9.76 5.45 21.44
CA GLU A 29 -10.92 4.80 20.81
C GLU A 29 -11.55 3.70 21.68
N PHE A 30 -10.78 3.12 22.61
CA PHE A 30 -11.29 2.18 23.61
C PHE A 30 -11.92 2.86 24.83
N ALA A 31 -12.00 4.20 24.85
CA ALA A 31 -12.63 4.99 25.92
C ALA A 31 -12.12 4.66 27.34
N PHE A 32 -10.82 4.37 27.48
CA PHE A 32 -10.21 3.89 28.74
C PHE A 32 -10.77 2.56 29.27
N GLY A 33 -11.52 1.82 28.44
CA GLY A 33 -11.96 0.47 28.76
C GLY A 33 -10.76 -0.47 28.90
N ALA A 34 -10.79 -1.33 29.92
CA ALA A 34 -9.69 -2.25 30.22
C ALA A 34 -9.52 -3.38 29.19
N THR A 35 -10.42 -3.49 28.19
CA THR A 35 -10.43 -4.61 27.23
C THR A 35 -10.55 -4.13 25.79
N THR A 36 -9.97 -4.91 24.88
CA THR A 36 -10.05 -4.68 23.42
C THR A 36 -11.18 -5.49 22.76
N ASN A 37 -12.18 -5.89 23.55
CA ASN A 37 -13.28 -6.76 23.12
C ASN A 37 -14.40 -6.00 22.39
N ASP A 38 -14.43 -4.67 22.43
CA ASP A 38 -15.37 -3.86 21.65
C ASP A 38 -15.00 -3.88 20.15
N PRO A 39 -15.79 -4.54 19.30
CA PRO A 39 -15.50 -4.61 17.86
C PRO A 39 -15.57 -3.25 17.18
N ALA A 40 -16.42 -2.34 17.65
CA ALA A 40 -16.56 -1.01 17.08
C ALA A 40 -15.32 -0.16 17.38
N ALA A 41 -14.78 -0.24 18.60
CA ALA A 41 -13.49 0.39 18.94
C ALA A 41 -12.35 -0.16 18.07
N ARG A 42 -12.25 -1.49 17.91
CA ARG A 42 -11.22 -2.10 17.04
C ARG A 42 -11.30 -1.60 15.60
N ALA A 43 -12.52 -1.47 15.05
CA ALA A 43 -12.73 -0.95 13.70
C ALA A 43 -12.27 0.51 13.57
N ARG A 44 -12.58 1.37 14.55
CA ARG A 44 -12.13 2.76 14.56
C ARG A 44 -10.61 2.87 14.68
N VAL A 45 -9.97 2.05 15.51
CA VAL A 45 -8.51 1.97 15.62
C VAL A 45 -7.88 1.53 14.30
N LEU A 46 -8.37 0.45 13.70
CA LEU A 46 -7.87 -0.05 12.42
C LEU A 46 -7.95 1.04 11.34
N ARG A 47 -9.09 1.74 11.26
CA ARG A 47 -9.26 2.86 10.32
C ARG A 47 -8.23 3.97 10.57
N ARG A 48 -8.00 4.37 11.83
CA ARG A 48 -6.97 5.40 12.15
C ARG A 48 -5.57 5.00 11.71
N VAL A 49 -5.21 3.73 11.87
CA VAL A 49 -3.90 3.21 11.42
C VAL A 49 -3.84 3.19 9.89
N ALA A 50 -4.91 2.72 9.23
CA ALA A 50 -5.00 2.67 7.77
C ALA A 50 -4.98 4.06 7.10
N GLU A 51 -5.56 5.06 7.75
CA GLU A 51 -5.61 6.45 7.30
C GLU A 51 -4.40 7.28 7.77
N ASN A 52 -3.42 6.65 8.42
CA ASN A 52 -2.23 7.37 8.88
C ASN A 52 -1.43 7.92 7.69
N GLY A 53 -1.08 9.21 7.74
CA GLY A 53 -0.40 9.89 6.63
C GLY A 53 0.96 9.27 6.28
N THR A 54 1.70 8.73 7.24
CA THR A 54 2.96 8.03 6.99
C THR A 54 2.72 6.72 6.25
N LEU A 55 1.70 5.95 6.63
CA LEU A 55 1.34 4.72 5.91
C LEU A 55 0.93 5.04 4.46
N ALA A 56 0.08 6.05 4.28
CA ALA A 56 -0.35 6.48 2.96
C ALA A 56 0.83 6.89 2.07
N GLN A 57 1.80 7.60 2.63
CA GLN A 57 3.02 7.98 1.92
C GLN A 57 3.89 6.77 1.55
N GLN A 58 4.05 5.81 2.46
CA GLN A 58 4.84 4.59 2.24
C GLN A 58 4.23 3.68 1.17
N GLU A 59 2.90 3.57 1.13
CA GLU A 59 2.19 2.71 0.18
C GLU A 59 1.90 3.39 -1.16
N PHE A 60 2.09 4.70 -1.28
CA PHE A 60 1.71 5.44 -2.48
C PHE A 60 2.37 4.89 -3.75
N ASN A 61 3.70 4.71 -3.75
CA ASN A 61 4.43 4.19 -4.91
C ASN A 61 4.01 2.76 -5.25
N ARG A 62 3.80 1.92 -4.24
CA ARG A 62 3.33 0.54 -4.37
C ARG A 62 1.95 0.50 -5.05
N ALA A 63 1.01 1.29 -4.54
CA ALA A 63 -0.33 1.43 -5.11
C ALA A 63 -0.30 2.04 -6.52
N PHE A 64 0.57 3.01 -6.78
CA PHE A 64 0.71 3.64 -8.09
C PHE A 64 1.18 2.66 -9.16
N VAL A 65 2.18 1.81 -8.84
CA VAL A 65 2.64 0.74 -9.74
C VAL A 65 1.52 -0.27 -9.97
N LEU A 66 0.83 -0.70 -8.91
CA LEU A 66 -0.29 -1.64 -9.02
C LEU A 66 -1.40 -1.10 -9.94
N MET A 67 -1.70 0.20 -9.85
CA MET A 67 -2.67 0.85 -10.73
C MET A 67 -2.26 0.76 -12.20
N GLN A 68 -0.96 0.78 -12.54
CA GLN A 68 -0.52 0.61 -13.93
C GLN A 68 -0.89 -0.78 -14.48
N TYR A 69 -0.73 -1.83 -13.67
CA TYR A 69 -1.12 -3.19 -14.04
C TYR A 69 -2.63 -3.31 -14.23
N PHE A 70 -3.42 -2.74 -13.32
CA PHE A 70 -4.88 -2.79 -13.43
C PHE A 70 -5.42 -1.94 -14.57
N GLY A 71 -4.93 -0.70 -14.71
CA GLY A 71 -5.42 0.26 -15.69
C GLY A 71 -5.02 -0.09 -17.12
N TYR A 72 -3.73 -0.42 -17.35
CA TYR A 72 -3.23 -0.68 -18.69
C TYR A 72 -3.27 -2.17 -19.06
N LEU A 73 -2.88 -3.07 -18.16
CA LEU A 73 -2.75 -4.49 -18.48
C LEU A 73 -3.97 -5.34 -18.08
N ARG A 74 -4.87 -4.79 -17.25
CA ARG A 74 -6.11 -5.44 -16.77
C ARG A 74 -5.85 -6.82 -16.15
N ARG A 75 -4.79 -6.94 -15.34
CA ARG A 75 -4.42 -8.20 -14.64
C ARG A 75 -3.69 -7.91 -13.34
N ASN A 76 -3.59 -8.89 -12.45
CA ASN A 76 -2.66 -8.80 -11.33
C ASN A 76 -1.21 -8.90 -11.82
N PRO A 77 -0.25 -8.33 -11.09
CA PRO A 77 1.15 -8.37 -11.54
C PRO A 77 1.72 -9.77 -11.67
N ASN A 78 1.25 -10.72 -10.86
CA ASN A 78 1.66 -12.12 -10.84
C ASN A 78 0.79 -13.06 -11.70
N ASP A 79 -0.22 -12.54 -12.39
CA ASP A 79 -1.01 -13.33 -13.33
C ASP A 79 -0.24 -13.52 -14.65
N ALA A 80 -0.59 -14.56 -15.40
CA ALA A 80 -0.12 -14.73 -16.77
C ALA A 80 -0.42 -13.45 -17.60
N PRO A 81 0.50 -12.99 -18.46
CA PRO A 81 1.68 -13.69 -18.98
C PRO A 81 2.98 -13.49 -18.17
N GLU A 82 2.92 -13.07 -16.90
CA GLU A 82 4.12 -12.90 -16.08
C GLU A 82 4.94 -14.20 -16.01
N SER A 83 6.22 -14.10 -16.34
CA SER A 83 7.12 -15.24 -16.32
C SER A 83 7.33 -15.70 -14.88
N GLY A 84 6.99 -16.95 -14.57
CA GLY A 84 7.11 -17.48 -13.21
C GLY A 84 5.96 -17.12 -12.27
N LEU A 85 4.92 -16.43 -12.75
CA LEU A 85 3.70 -16.08 -11.99
C LEU A 85 4.04 -15.44 -10.63
N ASN A 86 5.00 -14.51 -10.64
CA ASN A 86 5.56 -13.88 -9.44
C ASN A 86 5.47 -12.34 -9.54
N PHE A 87 6.15 -11.60 -8.66
CA PHE A 87 6.10 -10.14 -8.64
C PHE A 87 7.37 -9.48 -9.21
N ASP A 88 8.16 -10.16 -10.02
CA ASP A 88 9.45 -9.64 -10.49
C ASP A 88 9.28 -8.36 -11.32
N GLY A 89 8.35 -8.35 -12.29
CA GLY A 89 8.02 -7.14 -13.04
C GLY A 89 7.51 -6.00 -12.16
N TYR A 90 6.66 -6.31 -11.17
CA TYR A 90 6.14 -5.31 -10.22
C TYR A 90 7.27 -4.70 -9.38
N ASN A 91 8.13 -5.55 -8.81
CA ASN A 91 9.27 -5.13 -8.00
C ASN A 91 10.27 -4.34 -8.82
N PHE A 92 10.50 -4.71 -10.08
CA PHE A 92 11.32 -3.93 -11.00
C PHE A 92 10.78 -2.50 -11.16
N TRP A 93 9.48 -2.36 -11.45
CA TRP A 93 8.87 -1.04 -11.63
C TRP A 93 8.85 -0.22 -10.34
N LEU A 94 8.54 -0.84 -9.21
CA LEU A 94 8.59 -0.20 -7.90
C LEU A 94 10.00 0.33 -7.58
N ASN A 95 11.02 -0.52 -7.72
CA ASN A 95 12.41 -0.11 -7.49
C ASN A 95 12.85 1.00 -8.44
N LYS A 96 12.40 0.96 -9.70
CA LYS A 96 12.67 2.04 -10.66
C LYS A 96 12.02 3.34 -10.21
N LEU A 97 10.74 3.33 -9.84
CA LEU A 97 10.04 4.53 -9.35
C LEU A 97 10.70 5.12 -8.10
N ASP A 98 11.06 4.27 -7.14
CA ASP A 98 11.74 4.68 -5.91
C ASP A 98 13.12 5.28 -6.21
N SER A 99 13.86 4.76 -7.19
CA SER A 99 15.15 5.32 -7.62
C SER A 99 15.05 6.73 -8.23
N PHE A 100 13.86 7.12 -8.68
CA PHE A 100 13.53 8.47 -9.16
C PHE A 100 12.69 9.27 -8.16
N ASN A 101 12.70 8.89 -6.87
CA ASN A 101 11.97 9.56 -5.79
C ASN A 101 10.46 9.71 -6.08
N GLY A 102 9.85 8.74 -6.75
CA GLY A 102 8.42 8.80 -7.11
C GLY A 102 8.12 9.61 -8.38
N ASP A 103 9.11 10.15 -9.07
CA ASP A 103 8.91 10.82 -10.36
C ASP A 103 8.64 9.78 -11.46
N PHE A 104 7.35 9.55 -11.75
CA PHE A 104 6.91 8.59 -12.75
C PHE A 104 7.28 8.99 -14.19
N VAL A 105 7.57 10.27 -14.44
CA VAL A 105 8.00 10.77 -15.74
C VAL A 105 9.45 10.38 -15.97
N GLN A 106 10.32 10.64 -14.99
CA GLN A 106 11.73 10.21 -15.06
C GLN A 106 11.88 8.69 -15.02
N ALA A 107 11.02 7.99 -14.27
CA ALA A 107 10.96 6.53 -14.29
C ALA A 107 10.41 5.96 -15.62
N GLU A 108 9.94 6.81 -16.54
CA GLU A 108 9.28 6.45 -17.80
C GLU A 108 8.13 5.44 -17.62
N MET A 109 7.48 5.43 -16.45
CA MET A 109 6.64 4.31 -16.04
C MET A 109 5.40 4.18 -16.93
N VAL A 110 4.56 5.22 -16.98
CA VAL A 110 3.31 5.20 -17.77
C VAL A 110 3.60 4.92 -19.25
N LYS A 111 4.65 5.55 -19.80
CA LYS A 111 5.10 5.35 -21.18
C LYS A 111 5.47 3.90 -21.46
N ALA A 112 6.18 3.24 -20.54
CA ALA A 112 6.58 1.85 -20.71
C ALA A 112 5.39 0.88 -20.68
N PHE A 113 4.38 1.12 -19.84
CA PHE A 113 3.18 0.29 -19.82
C PHE A 113 2.38 0.39 -21.13
N ILE A 114 2.14 1.61 -21.63
CA ILE A 114 1.38 1.84 -22.89
C ILE A 114 2.14 1.34 -24.12
N THR A 115 3.47 1.48 -24.16
CA THR A 115 4.27 1.02 -25.31
C THR A 115 4.70 -0.45 -25.21
N SER A 116 4.42 -1.11 -24.08
CA SER A 116 4.75 -2.52 -23.85
C SER A 116 4.20 -3.42 -24.96
N VAL A 117 4.92 -4.51 -25.23
CA VAL A 117 4.49 -5.52 -26.19
C VAL A 117 3.16 -6.13 -25.76
N GLU A 118 2.95 -6.35 -24.45
CA GLU A 118 1.70 -6.89 -23.91
C GLU A 118 0.53 -5.94 -24.19
N TYR A 119 0.64 -4.66 -23.80
CA TYR A 119 -0.44 -3.69 -24.02
C TYR A 119 -0.76 -3.57 -25.50
N ARG A 120 0.24 -3.39 -26.36
CA ARG A 120 0.02 -3.24 -27.81
C ARG A 120 -0.61 -4.47 -28.44
N LYS A 121 -0.21 -5.68 -28.04
CA LYS A 121 -0.80 -6.92 -28.57
C LYS A 121 -2.25 -7.14 -28.13
N ARG A 122 -2.60 -6.72 -26.92
CA ARG A 122 -3.94 -6.98 -26.34
C ARG A 122 -4.94 -5.85 -26.61
N PHE A 123 -4.45 -4.61 -26.66
CA PHE A 123 -5.29 -3.41 -26.64
C PHE A 123 -4.82 -2.31 -27.60
N GLY A 124 -3.66 -2.47 -28.24
CA GLY A 124 -3.20 -1.54 -29.27
C GLY A 124 -4.01 -1.70 -30.55
N VAL A 125 -4.24 -0.58 -31.24
CA VAL A 125 -4.82 -0.54 -32.59
C VAL A 125 -3.72 -0.79 -33.62
#